data_AF-A0A9Q0BP74-F1
#
_entry.id   AF-A0A9Q0BP74-F1
#
_cell.length_a   1.000
_cell.length_b   1.000
_cell.length_c   1.000
_cell.angle_alpha   90.00
_cell.angle_beta   90.00
_cell.angle_gamma   90.00
#
_symmetry.space_group_name_H-M   'P 1'
#
loop_
_entity.id
_entity.type
_entity.pdbx_description
1 polymer ?
#
loop_
_entity_poly.entity_id
_entity_poly.type
_entity_poly.pdbx_seq_one_letter_code
_entity_poly.pdbx_strand_id
1 'polypeptide(L)'
;MATEEHQRLANIVKSCHESLRQLTKEHGATAAWQEHTSPRNAKRLAEYAKAMRQLAAIWETNEGNVELQARSRIKWAIDYITKYFFTEGIYLQKRQREQRLLESYRAEGKLGELECRLMEEPPDRLHVLDVGSCFNPFASVPHLEVTALDLCPATEDVLQADFLKVEVAAHGLDQPELGGG
;
A
#
# COMPACT_ATOMS: atom_id res chain seq x y z
N MET A 1 10.26 3.24 -28.10
CA MET A 1 10.00 4.62 -27.62
C MET A 1 8.63 4.66 -26.97
N ALA A 2 8.42 5.46 -25.93
CA ALA A 2 7.11 5.60 -25.30
C ALA A 2 6.11 6.24 -26.30
N THR A 3 4.92 5.66 -26.43
CA THR A 3 3.85 6.20 -27.29
C THR A 3 3.44 7.60 -26.82
N GLU A 4 2.85 8.40 -27.71
CA GLU A 4 2.30 9.72 -27.35
C GLU A 4 1.30 9.63 -26.19
N GLU A 5 0.49 8.56 -26.19
CA GLU A 5 -0.46 8.31 -25.10
C GLU A 5 0.24 8.01 -23.78
N HIS A 6 1.30 7.18 -23.76
CA HIS A 6 2.10 6.95 -22.55
C HIS A 6 2.66 8.28 -22.00
N GLN A 7 3.18 9.14 -22.87
CA GLN A 7 3.70 10.45 -22.45
C GLN A 7 2.59 11.36 -21.90
N ARG A 8 1.43 11.41 -22.56
CA ARG A 8 0.26 12.18 -22.10
C ARG A 8 -0.19 11.74 -20.71
N LEU A 9 -0.37 10.44 -20.51
CA LEU A 9 -0.81 9.89 -19.22
C LEU A 9 0.22 10.16 -18.12
N ALA A 10 1.51 9.97 -18.41
CA ALA A 10 2.58 10.27 -17.46
C ALA A 10 2.61 11.76 -17.07
N ASN A 11 2.34 12.66 -18.02
CA ASN A 11 2.29 14.10 -17.75
C ASN A 11 1.11 14.49 -16.86
N ILE A 12 -0.07 13.86 -17.00
CA ILE A 12 -1.22 14.07 -16.10
C ILE A 12 -0.82 13.74 -14.65
N VAL A 13 -0.21 12.57 -14.44
CA VAL A 13 0.22 12.11 -13.11
C VAL A 13 1.26 13.07 -12.50
N LYS A 14 2.31 13.40 -13.27
CA LYS A 14 3.36 14.33 -12.83
C LYS A 14 2.81 15.70 -12.48
N SER A 15 1.95 16.25 -13.32
CA SER A 15 1.36 17.57 -13.14
C SER A 15 0.49 17.62 -11.88
N CYS A 16 -0.25 16.56 -11.58
CA CYS A 16 -1.02 16.43 -10.34
C CYS A 16 -0.11 16.55 -9.10
N HIS A 17 0.98 15.79 -9.06
CA HIS A 17 1.96 15.85 -7.96
C HIS A 17 2.71 17.18 -7.87
N GLU A 18 3.09 17.77 -9.01
CA GLU A 18 3.76 19.07 -9.06
C GLU A 18 2.88 20.18 -8.49
N SER A 19 1.60 20.18 -8.82
CA SER A 19 0.65 21.14 -8.27
C SER A 19 0.47 21.00 -6.76
N LEU A 20 0.37 19.77 -6.23
CA LEU A 20 0.29 19.56 -4.77
C LEU A 20 1.58 20.01 -4.08
N ARG A 21 2.75 19.72 -4.67
CA ARG A 21 4.04 20.22 -4.16
C ARG A 21 4.10 21.73 -4.15
N GLN A 22 3.61 22.39 -5.20
CA GLN A 22 3.62 23.85 -5.29
C GLN A 22 2.67 24.47 -4.24
N LEU A 23 1.44 23.97 -4.13
CA LEU A 23 0.49 24.41 -3.09
C LEU A 23 1.08 24.24 -1.69
N THR A 24 1.79 23.13 -1.44
CA THR A 24 2.43 22.87 -0.15
C THR A 24 3.52 23.90 0.16
N LYS A 25 4.31 24.30 -0.84
CA LYS A 25 5.34 25.34 -0.68
C LYS A 25 4.75 26.72 -0.42
N GLU A 26 3.63 27.04 -1.07
CA GLU A 26 3.00 28.37 -1.00
C GLU A 26 2.14 28.57 0.25
N HIS A 27 1.42 27.53 0.68
CA HIS A 27 0.37 27.64 1.69
C HIS A 27 0.56 26.70 2.89
N GLY A 28 1.58 25.85 2.87
CA GLY A 28 1.80 24.81 3.88
C GLY A 28 0.94 23.56 3.63
N ALA A 29 1.31 22.45 4.30
CA ALA A 29 0.74 21.13 4.02
C ALA A 29 -0.78 21.04 4.25
N THR A 30 -1.28 21.61 5.36
CA THR A 30 -2.70 21.52 5.71
C THR A 30 -3.59 22.23 4.70
N ALA A 31 -3.28 23.48 4.35
CA ALA A 31 -4.05 24.25 3.38
C ALA A 31 -3.95 23.66 1.98
N ALA A 32 -2.76 23.20 1.58
CA ALA A 32 -2.55 22.52 0.30
C ALA A 32 -3.38 21.25 0.18
N TRP A 33 -3.47 20.44 1.24
CA TRP A 33 -4.28 19.22 1.25
C TRP A 33 -5.78 19.53 1.16
N GLN A 34 -6.26 20.54 1.90
CA GLN A 34 -7.66 20.97 1.85
C GLN A 34 -8.05 21.44 0.45
N GLU A 35 -7.21 22.26 -0.21
CA GLU A 35 -7.46 22.70 -1.58
C GLU A 35 -7.41 21.53 -2.56
N HIS A 36 -6.38 20.67 -2.45
CA HIS A 36 -6.18 19.52 -3.33
C HIS A 36 -7.34 18.52 -3.30
N THR A 37 -7.89 18.27 -2.11
CA THR A 37 -9.02 17.35 -1.90
C THR A 37 -10.39 18.03 -2.01
N SER A 38 -10.43 19.34 -2.31
CA SER A 38 -11.69 20.08 -2.44
C SER A 38 -12.51 19.62 -3.65
N PRO A 39 -13.83 19.82 -3.65
CA PRO A 39 -14.68 19.51 -4.80
C PRO A 39 -14.24 20.20 -6.10
N ARG A 40 -13.52 21.33 -6.03
CA ARG A 40 -12.99 22.04 -7.20
C ARG A 40 -11.95 21.22 -7.96
N ASN A 41 -11.21 20.35 -7.27
CA ASN A 41 -10.20 19.48 -7.87
C ASN A 41 -10.73 18.07 -8.23
N ALA A 42 -12.01 17.76 -7.97
CA ALA A 42 -12.57 16.43 -8.20
C ALA A 42 -12.37 15.91 -9.63
N LYS A 43 -12.58 16.76 -10.65
CA LYS A 43 -12.36 16.40 -12.06
C LYS A 43 -10.90 16.03 -12.33
N ARG A 44 -9.97 16.81 -11.79
CA ARG A 44 -8.52 16.59 -11.96
C ARG A 44 -8.07 15.30 -11.27
N LEU A 45 -8.62 15.00 -10.08
CA LEU A 45 -8.35 13.76 -9.36
C LEU A 45 -8.90 12.54 -10.11
N ALA A 46 -10.08 12.66 -10.73
CA ALA A 46 -10.64 11.59 -11.56
C ALA A 46 -9.79 11.33 -12.83
N GLU A 47 -9.30 12.39 -13.47
CA GLU A 47 -8.37 12.29 -14.60
C GLU A 47 -7.03 11.65 -14.18
N TYR A 48 -6.52 12.02 -13.00
CA TYR A 48 -5.34 11.40 -12.40
C TYR A 48 -5.54 9.90 -12.17
N ALA A 49 -6.64 9.49 -11.54
CA ALA A 49 -6.93 8.09 -11.25
C ALA A 49 -7.07 7.26 -12.53
N LYS A 50 -7.78 7.80 -13.54
CA LYS A 50 -7.86 7.17 -14.85
C LYS A 50 -6.49 7.02 -15.51
N ALA A 51 -5.65 8.05 -15.44
CA ALA A 51 -4.32 8.01 -16.02
C ALA A 51 -3.41 6.98 -15.33
N MET A 52 -3.48 6.89 -13.99
CA MET A 52 -2.77 5.88 -13.20
C MET A 52 -3.14 4.45 -13.63
N ARG A 53 -4.44 4.16 -13.73
CA ARG A 53 -4.93 2.84 -14.16
C ARG A 53 -4.48 2.51 -15.60
N GLN A 54 -4.57 3.46 -16.52
CA GLN A 54 -4.17 3.25 -17.92
C GLN A 54 -2.66 3.03 -18.05
N LEU A 55 -1.84 3.76 -17.29
CA LEU A 55 -0.39 3.53 -17.24
C LEU A 55 -0.04 2.16 -16.70
N ALA A 56 -0.73 1.70 -15.65
CA ALA A 56 -0.52 0.38 -15.09
C ALA A 56 -0.71 -0.72 -16.15
N ALA A 57 -1.79 -0.66 -16.93
CA ALA A 57 -2.03 -1.60 -18.03
C ALA A 57 -0.92 -1.55 -19.10
N ILE A 58 -0.44 -0.35 -19.46
CA ILE A 58 0.68 -0.20 -20.40
C ILE A 58 1.96 -0.84 -19.84
N TRP A 59 2.26 -0.66 -18.55
CA TRP A 59 3.46 -1.23 -17.93
C TRP A 59 3.40 -2.75 -17.82
N GLU A 60 2.24 -3.34 -17.58
CA GLU A 60 2.07 -4.80 -17.56
C GLU A 60 2.33 -5.45 -18.93
N THR A 61 1.94 -4.78 -20.02
CA THR A 61 2.14 -5.31 -21.38
C THR A 61 3.56 -5.15 -21.92
N ASN A 62 4.37 -4.25 -21.34
CA ASN A 62 5.73 -3.95 -21.79
C ASN A 62 6.81 -4.88 -21.20
N GLU A 63 6.43 -5.92 -20.44
CA GLU A 63 7.34 -6.88 -19.79
C GLU A 63 8.17 -7.76 -20.75
N GLY A 64 7.92 -7.69 -22.07
CA GLY A 64 8.64 -8.47 -23.08
C GLY A 64 10.08 -8.03 -23.35
N ASN A 65 10.54 -6.89 -22.79
CA ASN A 65 11.92 -6.44 -22.95
C ASN A 65 12.74 -6.78 -21.69
N VAL A 66 13.52 -7.86 -21.78
CA VAL A 66 14.36 -8.39 -20.69
C VAL A 66 15.40 -7.38 -20.19
N GLU A 67 15.77 -6.36 -20.98
CA GLU A 67 16.65 -5.27 -20.55
C GLU A 67 15.94 -4.20 -19.69
N LEU A 68 14.61 -4.11 -19.77
CA LEU A 68 13.78 -3.20 -18.99
C LEU A 68 13.19 -3.92 -17.77
N GLN A 69 14.03 -4.55 -16.96
CA GLN A 69 13.68 -5.27 -15.71
C GLN A 69 13.02 -4.41 -14.61
N ALA A 70 12.28 -3.36 -14.96
CA ALA A 70 11.29 -2.76 -14.08
C ALA A 70 10.18 -3.79 -13.85
N ARG A 71 10.40 -4.73 -12.93
CA ARG A 71 9.34 -5.55 -12.36
C ARG A 71 8.23 -4.60 -11.92
N SER A 72 7.00 -4.86 -12.37
CA SER A 72 5.82 -4.18 -11.83
C SER A 72 5.92 -4.22 -10.30
N ARG A 73 5.87 -3.06 -9.65
CA ARG A 73 5.98 -2.97 -8.19
C ARG A 73 4.88 -3.79 -7.51
N ILE A 74 3.71 -3.90 -8.15
CA ILE A 74 2.61 -4.75 -7.73
C ILE A 74 3.06 -6.20 -7.71
N LYS A 75 3.58 -6.73 -8.83
CA LYS A 75 4.06 -8.11 -8.91
C LYS A 75 5.20 -8.39 -7.93
N TRP A 76 6.12 -7.44 -7.77
CA TRP A 76 7.21 -7.55 -6.80
C TRP A 76 6.67 -7.61 -5.36
N ALA A 77 5.69 -6.78 -5.01
CA ALA A 77 5.07 -6.79 -3.69
C ALA A 77 4.35 -8.12 -3.42
N ILE A 78 3.58 -8.63 -4.39
CA ILE A 78 2.90 -9.94 -4.28
C ILE A 78 3.90 -11.08 -4.10
N ASP A 79 4.95 -11.12 -4.93
CA ASP A 79 6.03 -12.11 -4.82
C ASP A 79 6.69 -12.05 -3.44
N TYR A 80 7.00 -10.85 -2.95
CA TYR A 80 7.64 -10.69 -1.66
C TYR A 80 6.73 -11.05 -0.49
N ILE A 81 5.46 -10.67 -0.51
CA ILE A 81 4.46 -11.07 0.49
C ILE A 81 4.35 -12.61 0.54
N THR A 82 4.26 -13.24 -0.64
CA THR A 82 4.18 -14.70 -0.78
C THR A 82 5.39 -15.38 -0.15
N LYS A 83 6.60 -14.91 -0.49
CA LYS A 83 7.86 -15.40 0.09
C LYS A 83 7.95 -15.17 1.58
N TYR A 84 7.53 -13.99 2.01
CA TYR A 84 7.68 -13.57 3.39
C TYR A 84 6.83 -14.41 4.34
N PHE A 85 5.54 -14.57 4.03
CA PHE A 85 4.61 -15.28 4.89
C PHE A 85 4.48 -16.77 4.58
N PHE A 86 4.50 -17.19 3.31
CA PHE A 86 4.00 -18.51 2.92
C PHE A 86 5.05 -19.50 2.42
N THR A 87 6.08 -19.08 1.67
CA THR A 87 6.92 -20.05 0.93
C THR A 87 8.38 -20.13 1.38
N GLU A 88 9.01 -19.03 1.80
CA GLU A 88 10.46 -19.02 2.12
C GLU A 88 10.74 -18.94 3.63
N GLY A 89 9.70 -18.93 4.47
CA GLY A 89 9.84 -18.89 5.94
C GLY A 89 10.52 -17.62 6.46
N ILE A 90 10.56 -16.54 5.67
CA ILE A 90 11.27 -15.31 6.03
C ILE A 90 10.65 -14.69 7.30
N TYR A 91 9.32 -14.65 7.41
CA TYR A 91 8.62 -14.19 8.61
C TYR A 91 9.14 -14.90 9.86
N LEU A 92 9.14 -16.23 9.86
CA LEU A 92 9.59 -17.05 10.99
C LEU A 92 11.04 -16.75 11.34
N GLN A 93 11.93 -16.69 10.35
CA GLN A 93 13.35 -16.35 10.57
C GLN A 93 13.53 -14.97 11.21
N LYS A 94 12.75 -13.97 10.79
CA LYS A 94 12.79 -12.61 11.36
C LYS A 94 12.27 -12.60 12.80
N ARG A 95 11.14 -13.24 13.06
CA ARG A 95 10.53 -13.27 14.40
C ARG A 95 11.35 -14.08 15.41
N GLN A 96 11.93 -15.21 15.01
CA GLN A 96 12.87 -15.95 15.86
C GLN A 96 14.11 -15.12 16.20
N ARG A 97 14.60 -14.29 15.27
CA ARG A 97 15.71 -13.37 15.56
C ARG A 97 15.30 -12.29 16.56
N GLU A 98 14.11 -11.72 16.41
CA GLU A 98 13.57 -10.73 17.36
C GLU A 98 13.36 -11.34 18.76
N GLN A 99 12.88 -12.58 18.85
CA GLN A 99 12.76 -13.32 20.11
C GLN A 99 14.12 -13.49 20.81
N ARG A 100 15.17 -13.91 20.09
CA ARG A 100 16.52 -14.02 20.65
C ARG A 100 17.07 -12.69 21.15
N LEU A 101 16.80 -11.59 20.43
CA LEU A 101 17.21 -10.25 20.85
C LEU A 101 16.46 -9.82 22.12
N LEU A 102 15.15 -10.05 22.17
CA LEU A 102 14.33 -9.76 23.33
C LEU A 102 14.80 -10.53 24.58
N GLU A 103 15.11 -11.82 24.43
CA GLU A 103 15.68 -12.64 25.51
C GLU A 103 17.01 -12.08 26.02
N SER A 104 17.92 -11.66 25.13
CA SER A 104 19.19 -11.04 25.50
C SER A 104 18.97 -9.75 26.30
N TYR A 105 18.09 -8.87 25.84
CA TYR A 105 17.81 -7.61 26.52
C TYR A 105 17.13 -7.80 27.88
N ARG A 106 16.26 -8.82 28.02
CA ARG A 106 15.68 -9.23 29.30
C ARG A 106 16.74 -9.73 30.26
N ALA A 107 17.65 -10.60 29.80
CA ALA A 107 18.76 -11.12 30.61
C ALA A 107 19.70 -10.00 31.11
N GLU A 108 19.87 -8.94 30.32
CA GLU A 108 20.65 -7.74 30.69
C GLU A 108 19.88 -6.74 31.56
N GLY A 109 18.61 -7.01 31.91
CA GLY A 109 17.76 -6.11 32.70
C GLY A 109 17.42 -4.79 31.98
N LYS A 110 17.56 -4.73 30.66
CA LYS A 110 17.34 -3.51 29.84
C LYS A 110 15.89 -3.34 29.39
N LEU A 111 15.11 -4.41 29.38
CA LEU A 111 13.69 -4.41 29.02
C LEU A 111 12.88 -5.12 30.10
N GLY A 112 11.66 -4.64 30.34
CA GLY A 112 10.67 -5.32 31.19
C GLY A 112 10.03 -6.53 30.51
N GLU A 113 8.86 -6.94 31.01
CA GLU A 113 8.06 -8.02 30.44
C GLU A 113 7.40 -7.60 29.12
N LEU A 114 8.18 -7.66 28.04
CA LEU A 114 7.73 -7.44 26.66
C LEU A 114 7.67 -8.76 25.93
N GLU A 115 6.54 -9.17 25.38
CA GLU A 115 6.44 -10.41 24.60
C GLU A 115 6.63 -10.15 23.10
N CYS A 116 7.35 -11.06 22.42
CA CYS A 116 7.41 -11.11 20.97
C CYS A 116 6.52 -12.26 20.50
N ARG A 117 5.29 -11.94 20.10
CA ARG A 117 4.33 -12.92 19.58
C ARG A 117 4.74 -13.36 18.18
N LEU A 118 4.71 -14.67 17.97
CA LEU A 118 5.02 -15.34 16.70
C LEU A 118 3.73 -15.93 16.14
N MET A 119 3.56 -15.85 14.82
CA MET A 119 2.61 -16.67 14.08
C MET A 119 3.35 -17.91 13.60
N GLU A 120 3.12 -19.07 14.22
CA GLU A 120 3.81 -20.30 13.80
C GLU A 120 3.45 -20.68 12.36
N GLU A 121 2.18 -20.46 12.00
CA GLU A 121 1.68 -20.58 10.63
C GLU A 121 0.98 -19.28 10.21
N PRO A 122 1.18 -18.82 8.95
CA PRO A 122 0.41 -17.71 8.41
C PRO A 122 -1.07 -18.09 8.27
N PRO A 123 -2.01 -17.16 8.45
CA PRO A 123 -3.42 -17.41 8.16
C PRO A 123 -3.62 -17.69 6.66
N ASP A 124 -4.69 -18.39 6.32
CA ASP A 124 -5.08 -18.65 4.92
C ASP A 124 -5.16 -17.37 4.07
N ARG A 125 -5.59 -16.27 4.71
CA ARG A 125 -5.67 -14.94 4.10
C ARG A 125 -5.07 -13.89 5.03
N LEU A 126 -4.23 -13.04 4.45
CA LEU A 126 -3.72 -11.85 5.14
C LEU A 126 -4.66 -10.67 4.89
N HIS A 127 -5.10 -10.03 5.96
CA HIS A 127 -5.81 -8.75 5.86
C HIS A 127 -4.82 -7.66 5.43
N VAL A 128 -5.11 -6.97 4.32
CA VAL A 128 -4.29 -5.92 3.74
C VAL A 128 -5.11 -4.65 3.61
N LEU A 129 -4.65 -3.57 4.25
CA LEU A 129 -5.14 -2.22 3.99
C LEU A 129 -4.27 -1.56 2.92
N ASP A 130 -4.80 -1.41 1.70
CA ASP A 130 -4.09 -0.81 0.57
C ASP A 130 -4.53 0.66 0.40
N VAL A 131 -3.70 1.59 0.90
CA VAL A 131 -3.97 3.03 0.88
C VAL A 131 -3.35 3.69 -0.35
N GLY A 132 -4.15 4.46 -1.09
CA GLY A 132 -3.74 5.00 -2.39
C GLY A 132 -3.79 3.94 -3.48
N SER A 133 -4.75 3.01 -3.37
CA SER A 133 -4.85 1.82 -4.22
C SER A 133 -5.17 2.15 -5.68
N CYS A 134 -5.92 3.23 -5.92
CA CYS A 134 -6.49 3.68 -7.19
C CYS A 134 -7.42 2.67 -7.89
N PHE A 135 -7.01 1.41 -8.09
CA PHE A 135 -7.74 0.39 -8.87
C PHE A 135 -7.62 -1.04 -8.30
N ASN A 136 -7.25 -1.19 -7.02
CA ASN A 136 -7.20 -2.48 -6.30
C ASN A 136 -6.34 -3.57 -6.99
N PRO A 137 -5.05 -3.33 -7.22
CA PRO A 137 -4.20 -4.28 -7.95
C PRO A 137 -4.01 -5.62 -7.23
N PHE A 138 -4.29 -5.69 -5.93
CA PHE A 138 -4.12 -6.88 -5.11
C PHE A 138 -5.39 -7.76 -5.01
N ALA A 139 -6.53 -7.31 -5.54
CA ALA A 139 -7.81 -8.00 -5.43
C ALA A 139 -7.80 -9.46 -5.92
N SER A 140 -6.97 -9.75 -6.93
CA SER A 140 -6.90 -11.07 -7.57
C SER A 140 -5.99 -12.06 -6.83
N VAL A 141 -5.33 -11.65 -5.75
CA VAL A 141 -4.37 -12.48 -5.02
C VAL A 141 -5.10 -13.36 -4.00
N PRO A 142 -5.12 -14.70 -4.16
CA PRO A 142 -6.02 -15.57 -3.39
C PRO A 142 -5.81 -15.56 -1.87
N HIS A 143 -4.56 -15.34 -1.43
CA HIS A 143 -4.16 -15.32 -0.02
C HIS A 143 -4.18 -13.92 0.60
N LEU A 144 -4.76 -12.93 -0.10
CA LEU A 144 -4.95 -11.58 0.41
C LEU A 144 -6.44 -11.27 0.53
N GLU A 145 -6.80 -10.66 1.66
CA GLU A 145 -8.09 -10.03 1.89
C GLU A 145 -7.88 -8.52 1.94
N VAL A 146 -8.18 -7.86 0.82
CA VAL A 146 -7.77 -6.47 0.60
C VAL A 146 -8.92 -5.53 0.89
N THR A 147 -8.70 -4.60 1.83
CA THR A 147 -9.48 -3.38 1.98
C THR A 147 -8.74 -2.28 1.23
N ALA A 148 -9.19 -1.95 0.02
CA ALA A 148 -8.59 -0.93 -0.83
C ALA A 148 -9.23 0.44 -0.57
N LEU A 149 -8.40 1.48 -0.45
CA LEU A 149 -8.84 2.85 -0.17
C LEU A 149 -8.10 3.86 -1.05
N ASP A 150 -8.81 4.85 -1.59
CA ASP A 150 -8.23 5.96 -2.35
C ASP A 150 -9.06 7.24 -2.20
N LEU A 151 -8.45 8.40 -2.44
CA LEU A 151 -9.16 9.69 -2.46
C LEU A 151 -10.13 9.81 -3.64
N CYS A 152 -9.76 9.24 -4.78
CA CYS A 152 -10.54 9.30 -6.01
C CYS A 152 -10.32 7.99 -6.80
N PRO A 153 -11.08 6.93 -6.47
CA PRO A 153 -10.86 5.62 -7.06
C PRO A 153 -11.20 5.59 -8.56
N ALA A 154 -10.49 4.73 -9.30
CA ALA A 154 -10.72 4.46 -10.72
C ALA A 154 -11.65 3.25 -10.96
N THR A 155 -12.00 2.50 -9.90
CA THR A 155 -12.86 1.32 -9.91
C THR A 155 -13.77 1.31 -8.68
N GLU A 156 -14.91 0.64 -8.75
CA GLU A 156 -15.95 0.66 -7.70
C GLU A 156 -15.59 -0.19 -6.47
N ASP A 157 -14.63 -1.11 -6.61
CA ASP A 157 -14.14 -2.00 -5.54
C ASP A 157 -13.06 -1.34 -4.66
N VAL A 158 -12.80 -0.05 -4.85
CA VAL A 158 -11.92 0.76 -4.00
C VAL A 158 -12.77 1.78 -3.25
N LEU A 159 -12.66 1.78 -1.92
CA LEU A 159 -13.39 2.72 -1.06
C LEU A 159 -12.87 4.15 -1.27
N GLN A 160 -13.77 5.08 -1.56
CA GLN A 160 -13.42 6.50 -1.66
C GLN A 160 -13.35 7.14 -0.27
N ALA A 161 -12.15 7.49 0.20
CA ALA A 161 -11.96 8.19 1.47
C ALA A 161 -10.62 8.94 1.54
N ASP A 162 -10.58 9.99 2.35
CA ASP A 162 -9.33 10.60 2.81
C ASP A 162 -8.82 9.82 4.02
N PHE A 163 -7.77 9.02 3.83
CA PHE A 163 -7.19 8.18 4.89
C PHE A 163 -6.86 8.97 6.16
N LEU A 164 -6.51 10.26 6.04
CA LEU A 164 -6.18 11.12 7.17
C LEU A 164 -7.41 11.52 8.01
N LYS A 165 -8.62 11.27 7.50
CA LYS A 165 -9.90 11.59 8.14
C LYS A 165 -10.71 10.35 8.50
N VAL A 166 -10.19 9.15 8.20
CA VAL A 166 -10.85 7.91 8.60
C VAL A 166 -10.81 7.81 10.12
N GLU A 167 -11.98 7.75 10.74
CA GLU A 167 -12.11 7.55 12.17
C GLU A 167 -11.76 6.10 12.52
N VAL A 168 -10.82 5.93 13.44
CA VAL A 168 -10.53 4.62 14.04
C VAL A 168 -11.52 4.44 15.19
N ALA A 169 -12.47 3.52 15.02
CA ALA A 169 -13.40 3.19 16.10
C ALA A 169 -12.61 2.65 17.30
N ALA A 170 -12.81 3.26 18.47
CA ALA A 170 -12.20 2.79 19.72
C ALA A 170 -12.80 1.46 20.23
N HIS A 171 -13.95 1.05 19.67
CA HIS A 171 -14.64 -0.20 19.98
C HIS A 171 -14.51 -1.17 18.80
N GLY A 172 -14.04 -2.38 19.06
CA GLY A 172 -13.81 -3.42 18.03
C GLY A 172 -12.34 -3.60 17.61
N LEU A 173 -11.40 -2.85 18.21
CA LEU A 173 -10.00 -3.29 18.28
C LEU A 173 -9.86 -4.33 19.39
N ASP A 174 -10.64 -5.41 19.30
CA ASP A 174 -10.23 -6.61 20.01
C ASP A 174 -8.83 -6.94 19.50
N GLN A 175 -7.91 -7.28 20.42
CA GLN A 175 -6.67 -7.90 19.96
C GLN A 175 -7.09 -9.01 19.00
N PRO A 176 -6.46 -9.13 17.80
CA PRO A 176 -6.88 -10.14 16.85
C PRO A 176 -7.01 -11.47 17.59
N GLU A 177 -8.22 -12.06 17.55
CA GLU A 177 -8.45 -13.39 18.10
C GLU A 177 -7.64 -14.36 17.27
N LEU A 178 -6.39 -14.56 17.67
CA LEU A 178 -5.48 -15.53 17.10
C LEU A 178 -5.73 -16.80 17.88
N GLY A 179 -6.34 -17.79 17.22
CA GLY A 179 -6.74 -19.06 17.81
C GLY A 179 -5.62 -19.65 18.66
N GLY A 180 -5.89 -19.82 19.95
CA GLY A 180 -5.00 -20.53 20.85
C GLY A 180 -5.04 -22.03 20.54
N GLY A 181 -3.86 -22.58 20.24
CA GLY A 181 -3.54 -23.99 20.37
C GLY A 181 -2.41 -24.13 21.38
#